data_AF-A0A1V4Q970-F1
#
_entry.id   AF-A0A1V4Q970-F1
#
_cell.length_a   1.000
_cell.length_b   1.000
_cell.length_c   1.000
_cell.angle_alpha   90.00
_cell.angle_beta   90.00
_cell.angle_gamma   90.00
#
_symmetry.space_group_name_H-M   'P 1'
#
loop_
_entity.id
_entity.type
_entity.pdbx_description
1 polymer ?
#
loop_
_entity_poly.entity_id
_entity_poly.type
_entity_poly.pdbx_seq_one_letter_code
_entity_poly.pdbx_strand_id
1 'polypeptide(L)'
;MLTKIIGDKKRWRGYKARRDALPDHLRTVLEAVEHYIYYFASSETDALMSLLTDLADLFEQAAADRTPVADLVGDDPIEFAEGFLRNYPEASWISEERKRLTTALDQAIAAEASNPDTDTPEREK
;
A
#
# COMPACT_ATOMS: atom_id res chain seq x y z
N MET A 1 -4.56 -24.22 15.33
CA MET A 1 -5.63 -23.48 14.62
C MET A 1 -6.46 -22.61 15.57
N LEU A 2 -7.11 -23.15 16.61
CA LEU A 2 -7.93 -22.34 17.54
C LEU A 2 -7.18 -21.20 18.24
N THR A 3 -5.93 -21.45 18.69
CA THR A 3 -5.08 -20.42 19.32
C THR A 3 -4.71 -19.28 18.38
N LYS A 4 -4.45 -19.57 17.09
CA LYS A 4 -4.17 -18.54 16.06
C LYS A 4 -5.39 -17.65 15.84
N ILE A 5 -6.57 -18.25 15.65
CA ILE A 5 -7.84 -17.52 15.46
C ILE A 5 -8.15 -16.60 16.66
N ILE A 6 -7.94 -17.08 17.89
CA ILE A 6 -8.15 -16.28 19.11
C ILE A 6 -7.15 -15.13 19.18
N GLY A 7 -5.88 -15.37 18.81
CA GLY A 7 -4.83 -14.36 18.73
C GLY A 7 -5.18 -13.27 17.71
N ASP A 8 -5.56 -13.65 16.50
CA ASP A 8 -5.92 -12.72 15.41
C ASP A 8 -7.12 -11.86 15.80
N LYS A 9 -8.15 -12.47 16.40
CA LYS A 9 -9.32 -11.73 16.90
C LYS A 9 -8.97 -10.77 18.04
N LYS A 10 -7.98 -11.08 18.87
CA LYS A 10 -7.48 -10.17 19.91
C LYS A 10 -6.72 -9.00 19.29
N ARG A 11 -5.82 -9.26 18.35
CA ARG A 11 -5.05 -8.23 17.63
C ARG A 11 -5.97 -7.29 16.87
N TRP A 12 -6.95 -7.84 16.14
CA TRP A 12 -7.96 -7.06 15.42
C TRP A 12 -8.75 -6.12 16.35
N ARG A 13 -9.22 -6.63 17.49
CA ARG A 13 -9.93 -5.80 18.48
C ARG A 13 -9.04 -4.70 19.06
N GLY A 14 -7.77 -5.02 19.31
CA GLY A 14 -6.78 -4.05 19.77
C GLY A 14 -6.61 -2.93 18.74
N TYR A 15 -6.34 -3.29 17.48
CA TYR A 15 -6.24 -2.35 16.38
C TYR A 15 -7.47 -1.45 16.25
N LYS A 16 -8.68 -2.06 16.25
CA LYS A 16 -9.92 -1.31 16.13
C LYS A 16 -10.09 -0.29 17.26
N ALA A 17 -9.79 -0.67 18.50
CA ALA A 17 -9.89 0.25 19.65
C ALA A 17 -8.91 1.43 19.53
N ARG A 18 -7.70 1.20 19.01
CA ARG A 18 -6.69 2.23 18.74
C ARG A 18 -7.19 3.24 17.71
N ARG A 19 -7.63 2.73 16.56
CA ARG A 19 -8.22 3.54 15.49
C ARG A 19 -9.42 4.36 15.97
N ASP A 20 -10.34 3.72 16.70
CA ASP A 20 -11.56 4.37 17.18
C ASP A 20 -11.27 5.46 18.26
N ALA A 21 -10.09 5.45 18.88
CA ALA A 21 -9.65 6.47 19.84
C ALA A 21 -9.00 7.71 19.20
N LEU A 22 -8.72 7.68 17.90
CA LEU A 22 -8.10 8.80 17.19
C LEU A 22 -9.08 9.99 17.02
N PRO A 23 -8.55 11.24 16.96
CA PRO A 23 -9.32 12.39 16.53
C PRO A 23 -9.99 12.15 15.18
N ASP A 24 -11.22 12.66 15.01
CA ASP A 24 -12.09 12.37 13.85
C ASP A 24 -11.40 12.50 12.50
N HIS A 25 -10.64 13.58 12.29
CA HIS A 25 -9.93 13.82 11.03
C HIS A 25 -8.85 12.77 10.74
N LEU A 26 -8.08 12.35 11.75
CA LEU A 26 -7.06 11.30 11.60
C LEU A 26 -7.70 9.93 11.41
N ARG A 27 -8.77 9.65 12.14
CA ARG A 27 -9.55 8.42 12.00
C ARG A 27 -10.13 8.27 10.59
N THR A 28 -10.72 9.32 10.03
CA THR A 28 -11.23 9.31 8.65
C THR A 28 -10.15 9.00 7.63
N VAL A 29 -8.96 9.59 7.79
CA VAL A 29 -7.83 9.33 6.87
C VAL A 29 -7.33 7.90 7.03
N LEU A 30 -7.17 7.42 8.26
CA LEU A 30 -6.76 6.04 8.53
C LEU A 30 -7.75 5.03 7.92
N GLU A 31 -9.05 5.24 8.10
CA GLU A 31 -10.08 4.38 7.50
C GLU A 31 -10.04 4.39 5.96
N ALA A 32 -9.76 5.53 5.33
CA ALA A 32 -9.60 5.62 3.88
C ALA A 32 -8.36 4.86 3.39
N VAL A 33 -7.23 4.99 4.09
CA VAL A 33 -6.00 4.26 3.79
C VAL A 33 -6.18 2.75 3.99
N GLU A 34 -6.80 2.33 5.10
CA GLU A 34 -7.19 0.93 5.35
C GLU A 34 -8.00 0.37 4.18
N HIS A 35 -9.03 1.10 3.75
CA HIS A 35 -9.90 0.67 2.68
C HIS A 35 -9.14 0.46 1.38
N TYR A 36 -8.25 1.40 1.02
CA TYR A 36 -7.38 1.25 -0.14
C TYR A 36 -6.48 0.00 -0.03
N ILE A 37 -5.84 -0.20 1.13
CA ILE A 37 -4.97 -1.36 1.39
C ILE A 37 -5.73 -2.67 1.25
N TYR A 38 -6.99 -2.74 1.72
CA TYR A 38 -7.79 -3.97 1.64
C TYR A 38 -8.08 -4.42 0.21
N TYR A 39 -8.10 -3.53 -0.79
CA TYR A 39 -8.21 -3.94 -2.20
C TYR A 39 -7.01 -4.77 -2.66
N PHE A 40 -5.86 -4.57 -2.04
CA PHE A 40 -4.61 -5.22 -2.41
C PHE A 40 -4.16 -6.28 -1.42
N ALA A 41 -4.89 -6.49 -0.32
CA ALA A 41 -4.48 -7.38 0.75
C ALA A 41 -4.38 -8.84 0.28
N SER A 42 -3.35 -9.54 0.74
CA SER A 42 -3.17 -10.98 0.54
C SER A 42 -3.90 -11.80 1.62
N SER A 43 -3.79 -13.13 1.56
CA SER A 43 -4.27 -14.03 2.62
C SER A 43 -3.36 -14.09 3.86
N GLU A 44 -2.21 -13.41 3.85
CA GLU A 44 -1.25 -13.43 4.95
C GLU A 44 -1.66 -12.47 6.06
N THR A 45 -2.58 -12.94 6.92
CA THR A 45 -3.15 -12.16 8.04
C THR A 45 -2.08 -11.60 8.99
N ASP A 46 -0.98 -12.31 9.20
CA ASP A 46 0.07 -11.87 10.12
C ASP A 46 0.82 -10.64 9.59
N ALA A 47 1.12 -10.63 8.30
CA ALA A 47 1.74 -9.50 7.61
C ALA A 47 0.77 -8.30 7.54
N LEU A 48 -0.49 -8.53 7.17
CA LEU A 48 -1.52 -7.48 7.14
C LEU A 48 -1.72 -6.84 8.51
N MET A 49 -1.81 -7.64 9.57
CA MET A 49 -1.99 -7.10 10.92
C MET A 49 -0.72 -6.39 11.43
N SER A 50 0.47 -6.70 10.92
CA SER A 50 1.69 -5.94 11.24
C SER A 50 1.66 -4.57 10.57
N LEU A 51 1.33 -4.52 9.28
CA LEU A 51 1.09 -3.27 8.55
C LEU A 51 0.09 -2.38 9.30
N LEU A 52 -1.09 -2.92 9.64
CA LEU A 52 -2.13 -2.14 10.34
C LEU A 52 -1.65 -1.66 11.71
N THR A 53 -0.86 -2.45 12.42
CA THR A 53 -0.30 -2.02 13.71
C THR A 53 0.62 -0.82 13.53
N ASP A 54 1.52 -0.87 12.55
CA ASP A 54 2.48 0.20 12.31
C ASP A 54 1.79 1.47 11.75
N LEU A 55 0.70 1.30 11.01
CA LEU A 55 -0.16 2.40 10.59
C LEU A 55 -0.87 3.05 11.80
N ALA A 56 -1.37 2.26 12.75
CA ALA A 56 -1.94 2.81 13.98
C ALA A 56 -0.88 3.54 14.83
N ASP A 57 0.32 2.98 14.97
CA ASP A 57 1.44 3.61 15.69
C ASP A 57 1.75 4.99 15.10
N LEU A 58 1.85 5.08 13.77
CA LEU A 58 2.10 6.34 13.06
C LEU A 58 1.01 7.39 13.32
N PHE A 59 -0.27 7.00 13.23
CA PHE A 59 -1.39 7.93 13.41
C PHE A 59 -1.57 8.35 14.87
N GLU A 60 -1.29 7.48 15.84
CA GLU A 60 -1.28 7.84 17.26
C GLU A 60 -0.18 8.85 17.57
N GLN A 61 1.01 8.68 16.99
CA GLN A 61 2.10 9.65 17.14
C GLN A 61 1.71 11.00 16.52
N ALA A 62 1.13 11.00 15.32
CA ALA A 62 0.63 12.22 14.68
C ALA A 62 -0.44 12.93 15.54
N ALA A 63 -1.32 12.17 16.20
CA ALA A 63 -2.31 12.73 17.11
C ALA A 63 -1.65 13.37 18.34
N ALA A 64 -0.64 12.72 18.93
CA ALA A 64 0.10 13.23 20.08
C ALA A 64 0.86 14.53 19.76
N ASP A 65 1.47 14.59 18.58
CA ASP A 65 2.25 15.73 18.11
C ASP A 65 1.38 16.85 17.50
N ARG A 66 0.08 16.59 17.33
CA ARG A 66 -0.87 17.46 16.60
C ARG A 66 -0.42 17.75 15.16
N THR A 67 0.17 16.75 14.51
CA THR A 67 0.61 16.83 13.12
C THR A 67 -0.58 17.06 12.20
N PRO A 68 -0.55 18.09 11.34
CA PRO A 68 -1.56 18.28 10.31
C PRO A 68 -1.65 17.07 9.37
N VAL A 69 -2.86 16.73 8.92
CA VAL A 69 -3.08 15.59 8.01
C VAL A 69 -2.20 15.71 6.75
N ALA A 70 -2.11 16.90 6.16
CA ALA A 70 -1.31 17.13 4.97
C ALA A 70 0.18 16.83 5.20
N ASP A 71 0.70 17.13 6.39
CA ASP A 71 2.10 16.84 6.73
C ASP A 71 2.32 15.35 7.02
N LEU A 72 1.27 14.64 7.47
CA LEU A 72 1.30 13.21 7.75
C LEU A 72 1.29 12.36 6.47
N VAL A 73 0.33 12.61 5.57
CA VAL A 73 0.17 11.80 4.34
C VAL A 73 0.87 12.39 3.13
N GLY A 74 1.29 13.66 3.18
CA GLY A 74 1.86 14.37 2.06
C GLY A 74 0.82 14.81 1.02
N ASP A 75 1.32 15.33 -0.11
CA ASP A 75 0.49 15.81 -1.22
C ASP A 75 -0.16 14.67 -2.03
N ASP A 76 0.36 13.45 -1.90
CA ASP A 76 -0.12 12.26 -2.60
C ASP A 76 -0.49 11.14 -1.60
N PRO A 77 -1.77 11.05 -1.17
CA PRO A 77 -2.21 10.03 -0.25
C PRO A 77 -2.21 8.61 -0.87
N ILE A 78 -2.19 8.49 -2.20
CA ILE A 78 -2.08 7.18 -2.88
C ILE A 78 -0.65 6.69 -2.71
N GLU A 79 0.34 7.53 -3.02
CA GLU A 79 1.75 7.18 -2.85
C GLU A 79 2.11 6.91 -1.38
N PHE A 80 1.49 7.60 -0.43
CA PHE A 80 1.59 7.25 0.99
C PHE A 80 1.13 5.80 1.27
N ALA A 81 -0.07 5.43 0.82
CA ALA A 81 -0.60 4.08 1.02
C ALA A 81 0.21 3.02 0.26
N GLU A 82 0.64 3.32 -0.96
CA GLU A 82 1.51 2.45 -1.76
C GLU A 82 2.90 2.28 -1.13
N GLY A 83 3.43 3.33 -0.49
CA GLY A 83 4.65 3.28 0.31
C GLY A 83 4.56 2.27 1.45
N PHE A 84 3.44 2.26 2.18
CA PHE A 84 3.17 1.23 3.17
C PHE A 84 3.12 -0.17 2.53
N LEU A 85 2.34 -0.37 1.46
CA LEU A 85 2.25 -1.67 0.81
C LEU A 85 3.62 -2.22 0.35
N ARG A 86 4.52 -1.35 -0.13
CA ARG A 86 5.89 -1.75 -0.53
C ARG A 86 6.75 -2.25 0.64
N ASN A 87 6.50 -1.79 1.86
CA ASN A 87 7.23 -2.24 3.05
C ASN A 87 6.73 -3.59 3.60
N TYR A 88 5.54 -4.05 3.19
CA TYR A 88 4.97 -5.34 3.57
C TYR A 88 4.54 -6.14 2.33
N PRO A 89 5.49 -6.60 1.51
CA PRO A 89 5.17 -7.31 0.27
C PRO A 89 4.34 -8.57 0.52
N GLU A 90 4.54 -9.26 1.64
CA GLU A 90 3.75 -10.44 2.00
C GLU A 90 2.28 -10.10 2.30
N ALA A 91 1.98 -8.86 2.73
CA ALA A 91 0.63 -8.43 3.04
C ALA A 91 -0.20 -8.11 1.79
N SER A 92 0.40 -8.09 0.59
CA SER A 92 -0.28 -7.58 -0.60
C SER A 92 0.15 -8.21 -1.92
N TRP A 93 -0.84 -8.59 -2.74
CA TRP A 93 -0.63 -9.14 -4.09
C TRP A 93 -0.21 -8.09 -5.13
N ILE A 94 -0.30 -6.79 -4.80
CA ILE A 94 0.07 -5.71 -5.71
C ILE A 94 1.57 -5.75 -6.07
N SER A 95 2.41 -6.30 -5.18
CA SER A 95 3.84 -6.44 -5.42
C SER A 95 4.12 -7.35 -6.61
N GLU A 96 3.40 -8.46 -6.70
CA GLU A 96 3.45 -9.41 -7.80
C GLU A 96 2.95 -8.78 -9.10
N GLU A 97 1.83 -8.04 -9.05
CA GLU A 97 1.27 -7.40 -10.24
C GLU A 97 2.16 -6.27 -10.77
N ARG A 98 2.77 -5.47 -9.87
CA ARG A 98 3.78 -4.47 -10.25
C ARG A 98 4.96 -5.13 -10.96
N LYS A 99 5.50 -6.22 -10.38
CA LYS A 99 6.61 -6.97 -10.98
C LYS A 99 6.25 -7.53 -12.35
N ARG A 100 5.02 -8.05 -12.49
CA ARG A 100 4.51 -8.54 -13.77
C ARG A 100 4.46 -7.43 -14.81
N LEU A 101 3.94 -6.26 -14.47
CA LEU A 101 3.85 -5.10 -15.35
C LEU A 101 5.24 -4.63 -15.81
N THR A 102 6.17 -4.41 -14.87
CA THR A 102 7.52 -3.92 -15.21
C THR A 102 8.26 -4.94 -16.09
N THR A 103 8.13 -6.23 -15.78
CA THR A 103 8.74 -7.30 -16.59
C THR A 103 8.20 -7.30 -18.03
N ALA A 104 6.89 -7.13 -18.21
CA ALA A 104 6.29 -7.08 -19.55
C ALA A 104 6.76 -5.86 -20.34
N LEU A 105 6.93 -4.71 -19.68
CA LEU A 105 7.46 -3.50 -20.30
C LEU A 105 8.92 -3.68 -20.73
N ASP A 106 9.78 -4.21 -19.85
CA ASP A 106 11.19 -4.46 -20.15
C ASP A 106 11.35 -5.39 -21.36
N GLN A 107 10.49 -6.43 -21.44
CA GLN A 107 10.45 -7.34 -22.58
C GLN A 107 10.02 -6.65 -23.87
N ALA A 108 9.00 -5.78 -23.81
CA ALA A 108 8.54 -5.02 -24.98
C ALA A 108 9.63 -4.07 -25.51
N ILE A 109 10.30 -3.34 -24.60
CA ILE A 109 11.41 -2.44 -24.95
C ILE A 109 12.58 -3.22 -25.58
N ALA A 110 12.94 -4.38 -25.02
CA ALA A 110 13.99 -5.22 -25.58
C ALA A 110 13.63 -5.78 -26.97
N ALA A 111 12.35 -6.12 -27.19
CA ALA A 111 11.87 -6.58 -28.48
C ALA A 111 11.88 -5.46 -29.54
N GLU A 112 11.49 -4.23 -29.19
CA GLU A 112 11.57 -3.05 -30.06
C GLU A 112 13.01 -2.77 -30.49
N ALA A 113 13.96 -2.75 -29.53
CA ALA A 113 15.37 -2.51 -29.81
C ALA A 113 16.03 -3.61 -30.67
N SER A 114 15.44 -4.82 -30.68
CA SER A 114 15.92 -5.96 -31.47
C SER A 114 15.31 -6.02 -32.88
N ASN A 115 14.40 -5.09 -33.24
CA ASN A 115 13.78 -5.03 -34.55
C ASN A 115 14.40 -3.90 -35.40
N PRO A 116 15.24 -4.20 -36.40
CA PRO A 116 16.00 -3.17 -37.14
C PRO A 116 15.17 -2.31 -38.11
N ASP A 117 13.86 -2.53 -38.24
CA ASP A 117 13.00 -1.85 -39.23
C ASP A 117 12.19 -0.65 -38.68
N THR A 118 12.46 -0.15 -37.47
CA THR A 118 11.76 1.03 -36.90
C THR A 118 12.43 2.38 -37.19
N ASP A 119 13.18 2.50 -38.30
CA ASP A 119 13.58 3.81 -38.82
C ASP A 119 13.27 3.93 -40.31
N THR A 120 12.06 4.41 -40.63
CA THR A 120 11.85 5.22 -41.83
C THR A 120 10.65 6.14 -41.62
N PRO A 121 10.84 7.41 -41.23
CA PRO A 121 9.90 8.43 -41.62
C PRO A 121 10.20 8.78 -43.08
N GLU A 122 9.40 8.25 -44.01
CA GLU A 122 9.30 8.79 -45.37
C GLU A 122 8.77 10.23 -45.27
N ARG A 123 9.68 11.17 -45.03
CA ARG A 123 9.51 12.56 -45.46
C ARG A 123 10.23 12.69 -46.79
N GLU A 124 9.45 12.61 -47.87
CA GLU A 124 9.52 13.53 -49.02
C GLU A 124 8.62 13.00 -50.16
N LYS A 125 7.48 13.67 -50.39
CA LYS A 125 7.26 14.51 -51.58
C LYS A 125 5.92 15.26 -51.49
#